data_AF-K1HDL9-F1
#
_entry.id   AF-K1HDL9-F1
#
_cell.length_a   1.000
_cell.length_b   1.000
_cell.length_c   1.000
_cell.angle_alpha   90.00
_cell.angle_beta   90.00
_cell.angle_gamma   90.00
#
_symmetry.space_group_name_H-M   'P 1'
#
loop_
_entity.id
_entity.type
_entity.pdbx_description
1 polymer ?
#
loop_
_entity_poly.entity_id
_entity_poly.type
_entity_poly.pdbx_seq_one_letter_code
_entity_poly.pdbx_strand_id
1 'polypeptide(L)'
;MWFIFAILSAIFAALTSILAKIGIEGVNSNLATAVRTIVVVLMAWLMVFVTGSQNGFMDISKKSWIFLILSGLATGASWLCYYKALQIGEASKVVPIDKLSIVITVALAFLFLGEQITLKTLIGCSLIVAGTFVMIL
;
A
#
# COMPACT_ATOMS: atom_id res chain seq x y z
N MET A 1 -18.39 4.74 9.68
CA MET A 1 -18.38 4.40 8.24
C MET A 1 -16.97 4.13 7.69
N TRP A 2 -15.96 4.99 7.92
CA TRP A 2 -14.57 4.73 7.45
C TRP A 2 -13.94 3.43 8.00
N PHE A 3 -14.28 3.05 9.23
CA PHE A 3 -13.74 1.86 9.88
C PHE A 3 -14.07 0.54 9.15
N ILE A 4 -15.28 0.43 8.59
CA ILE A 4 -15.69 -0.75 7.81
C ILE A 4 -14.84 -0.87 6.55
N PHE A 5 -14.62 0.24 5.84
CA PHE A 5 -13.75 0.27 4.66
C PHE A 5 -12.28 -0.04 5.02
N ALA A 6 -11.82 0.37 6.20
CA ALA A 6 -10.48 0.03 6.69
C ALA A 6 -10.33 -1.49 6.95
N ILE A 7 -11.34 -2.13 7.56
CA ILE A 7 -11.36 -3.59 7.74
C ILE A 7 -11.38 -4.31 6.39
N LEU A 8 -12.25 -3.89 5.47
CA LEU A 8 -12.30 -4.47 4.12
C LEU A 8 -10.95 -4.32 3.40
N SER A 9 -10.32 -3.15 3.50
CA SER A 9 -8.97 -2.92 2.96
C SER A 9 -7.94 -3.88 3.54
N ALA A 10 -7.97 -4.16 4.85
CA ALA A 10 -7.07 -5.13 5.47
C ALA A 10 -7.29 -6.56 4.94
N ILE A 11 -8.55 -6.97 4.75
CA ILE A 11 -8.88 -8.29 4.17
C ILE A 11 -8.36 -8.38 2.72
N PHE A 12 -8.64 -7.37 1.90
CA PHE A 12 -8.14 -7.33 0.52
C PHE A 12 -6.62 -7.29 0.46
N ALA A 13 -5.96 -6.56 1.37
CA ALA A 13 -4.50 -6.53 1.45
C ALA A 13 -3.92 -7.92 1.78
N ALA A 14 -4.54 -8.68 2.69
CA ALA A 14 -4.12 -10.04 3.00
C ALA A 14 -4.29 -11.00 1.80
N LEU A 15 -5.46 -10.99 1.16
CA LEU A 15 -5.72 -11.77 -0.06
C LEU A 15 -4.72 -11.42 -1.17
N THR A 16 -4.46 -10.12 -1.32
CA THR A 16 -3.50 -9.57 -2.28
C THR A 16 -2.10 -10.13 -2.08
N SER A 17 -1.62 -10.22 -0.84
CA SER A 17 -0.30 -10.76 -0.52
C SER A 17 -0.18 -12.24 -0.85
N ILE A 18 -1.20 -13.04 -0.50
CA ILE A 18 -1.21 -14.49 -0.76
C ILE A 18 -1.34 -14.78 -2.25
N LEU A 19 -2.30 -14.16 -2.95
CA LEU A 19 -2.49 -14.34 -4.38
C LEU A 19 -1.26 -13.87 -5.17
N ALA A 20 -0.62 -12.78 -4.76
CA ALA A 20 0.61 -12.33 -5.38
C ALA A 20 1.77 -13.31 -5.14
N LYS A 21 1.96 -13.83 -3.92
CA LYS A 21 3.01 -14.82 -3.62
C LYS A 21 2.86 -16.06 -4.52
N ILE A 22 1.64 -16.54 -4.71
CA ILE A 22 1.34 -17.66 -5.62
C ILE A 22 1.59 -17.27 -7.08
N GLY A 23 1.11 -16.09 -7.50
CA GLY A 23 1.21 -15.65 -8.90
C GLY A 23 2.62 -15.26 -9.37
N ILE A 24 3.54 -14.92 -8.46
CA ILE A 24 4.95 -14.61 -8.77
C ILE A 24 5.87 -15.84 -8.70
N GLU A 25 5.35 -17.00 -8.28
CA GLU A 25 6.13 -18.23 -8.19
C GLU A 25 6.47 -18.74 -9.60
N GLY A 26 7.76 -18.94 -9.88
CA GLY A 26 8.22 -19.36 -11.22
C GLY A 26 8.15 -18.28 -12.31
N VAL A 27 7.71 -17.05 -12.01
CA VAL A 27 7.60 -15.94 -12.97
C VAL A 27 8.43 -14.75 -12.51
N ASN A 28 8.94 -13.91 -13.42
CA ASN A 28 9.62 -12.69 -13.04
C ASN A 28 8.68 -11.75 -12.25
N SER A 29 9.10 -11.30 -11.06
CA SER A 29 8.27 -10.46 -10.17
C SER A 29 7.88 -9.12 -10.79
N ASN A 30 8.73 -8.54 -11.64
CA ASN A 30 8.45 -7.28 -12.32
C ASN A 30 7.38 -7.47 -13.38
N LEU A 31 7.44 -8.58 -14.14
CA LEU A 31 6.42 -8.94 -15.12
C LEU A 31 5.06 -9.18 -14.45
N ALA A 32 5.03 -9.94 -13.36
CA ALA A 32 3.81 -10.19 -12.60
C ALA A 32 3.22 -8.89 -12.02
N THR A 33 4.07 -7.98 -11.52
CA THR A 33 3.66 -6.66 -11.04
C THR A 33 3.06 -5.81 -12.17
N ALA A 34 3.64 -5.85 -13.37
CA ALA A 34 3.12 -5.14 -14.53
C ALA A 34 1.73 -5.64 -14.93
N VAL A 35 1.56 -6.96 -15.05
CA VAL A 35 0.25 -7.59 -15.38
C VAL A 35 -0.80 -7.20 -14.34
N ARG A 36 -0.47 -7.31 -13.06
CA ARG A 36 -1.35 -6.90 -11.96
C ARG A 36 -1.72 -5.42 -12.05
N THR A 37 -0.77 -4.55 -12.37
CA THR A 37 -1.02 -3.11 -12.47
C THR A 37 -2.00 -2.77 -13.59
N ILE A 38 -1.96 -3.50 -14.72
CA ILE A 38 -2.96 -3.35 -15.79
C ILE A 38 -4.36 -3.66 -15.26
N VAL A 39 -4.53 -4.75 -14.50
CA VAL A 39 -5.82 -5.12 -13.90
C VAL A 39 -6.31 -4.01 -12.95
N VAL A 40 -5.43 -3.47 -12.10
CA VAL A 40 -5.77 -2.37 -11.19
C VAL A 40 -6.18 -1.11 -11.96
N VAL A 41 -5.47 -0.75 -13.03
CA VAL A 41 -5.80 0.40 -13.88
C VAL A 41 -7.19 0.22 -14.50
N LEU A 42 -7.49 -0.95 -15.06
CA LEU A 42 -8.81 -1.25 -15.63
C LEU A 42 -9.93 -1.13 -14.59
N MET A 43 -9.73 -1.67 -13.38
CA MET A 43 -10.71 -1.54 -12.30
C MET A 43 -10.91 -0.09 -11.85
N ALA A 44 -9.83 0.69 -11.74
CA ALA A 44 -9.90 2.10 -11.36
C ALA A 44 -10.68 2.93 -12.40
N TRP A 45 -10.40 2.75 -13.69
CA TRP A 45 -11.13 3.44 -14.76
C TRP A 45 -12.58 3.00 -14.86
N LEU A 46 -12.87 1.71 -14.68
CA LEU A 46 -14.26 1.23 -14.61
C LEU A 46 -15.04 1.98 -13.53
N MET A 47 -14.46 2.14 -12.33
CA MET A 47 -15.11 2.92 -11.26
C MET A 47 -15.31 4.38 -11.64
N VAL A 48 -14.35 5.03 -12.31
CA VAL A 48 -14.51 6.42 -12.79
C VAL A 48 -15.70 6.56 -13.74
N PHE A 49 -15.89 5.60 -14.64
CA PHE A 49 -17.05 5.59 -15.55
C PHE A 49 -18.37 5.29 -14.84
N VAL A 50 -18.37 4.34 -13.90
CA VAL A 50 -19.56 4.00 -13.09
C VAL A 50 -20.00 5.19 -12.21
N THR A 51 -19.06 5.95 -11.65
CA THR A 51 -19.36 7.13 -10.84
C THR A 51 -19.59 8.40 -11.67
N GLY A 52 -19.49 8.32 -13.00
CA GLY A 52 -19.66 9.47 -13.91
C GLY A 52 -18.62 10.57 -13.71
N SER A 53 -17.49 10.28 -13.07
CA SER A 53 -16.50 11.27 -12.64
C SER A 53 -15.47 11.63 -13.71
N GLN A 54 -15.65 11.16 -14.96
CA GLN A 54 -14.72 11.39 -16.06
C GLN A 54 -14.45 12.88 -16.37
N ASN A 55 -15.44 13.76 -16.12
CA ASN A 55 -15.30 15.19 -16.41
C ASN A 55 -14.41 15.92 -15.39
N GLY A 56 -14.22 15.35 -14.19
CA GLY A 56 -13.39 15.94 -13.14
C GLY A 56 -11.89 15.92 -13.43
N PHE A 57 -11.47 15.31 -14.55
CA PHE A 57 -10.07 15.28 -14.98
C PHE A 57 -9.51 16.69 -15.22
N MET A 58 -10.32 17.60 -15.76
CA MET A 58 -9.92 19.00 -16.01
C MET A 58 -9.86 19.84 -14.73
N ASP A 59 -10.53 19.40 -13.66
CA ASP A 59 -10.59 20.11 -12.38
C ASP A 59 -9.40 19.79 -11.47
N ILE A 60 -8.55 18.82 -11.84
CA ILE A 60 -7.36 18.45 -11.07
C ILE A 60 -6.30 19.55 -11.18
N SER A 61 -6.03 20.22 -10.05
CA SER A 61 -5.00 21.27 -9.99
C SER A 61 -3.61 20.75 -10.36
N LYS A 62 -2.73 21.63 -10.89
CA LYS A 62 -1.32 21.30 -11.19
C LYS A 62 -0.57 20.76 -9.97
N LYS A 63 -0.85 21.29 -8.78
CA LYS A 63 -0.26 20.81 -7.52
C LYS A 63 -0.70 19.37 -7.24
N SER A 64 -2.00 19.08 -7.37
CA SER A 64 -2.54 17.73 -7.20
C SER A 64 -1.89 16.74 -8.18
N TRP A 65 -1.71 17.13 -9.44
CA TRP A 65 -1.01 16.31 -10.43
C TRP A 65 0.40 15.91 -10.01
N ILE A 66 1.19 16.85 -9.50
CA ILE A 66 2.55 16.57 -9.02
C ILE A 66 2.53 15.54 -7.88
N PHE A 67 1.67 15.74 -6.87
CA PHE A 67 1.56 14.80 -5.75
C PHE A 67 1.02 13.42 -6.19
N LEU A 68 0.08 13.36 -7.14
CA LEU A 68 -0.44 12.11 -7.68
C LEU A 68 0.63 11.33 -8.44
N ILE A 69 1.45 12.02 -9.26
CA ILE A 69 2.56 11.39 -9.99
C ILE A 69 3.61 10.88 -9.00
N LEU A 70 4.04 11.71 -8.04
CA LEU A 70 5.00 11.30 -7.02
C LEU A 70 4.48 10.13 -6.18
N SER A 71 3.20 10.16 -5.79
CA SER A 71 2.56 9.05 -5.09
C SER A 71 2.53 7.78 -5.95
N GLY A 72 2.19 7.88 -7.23
CA GLY A 72 2.18 6.73 -8.15
C GLY A 72 3.56 6.12 -8.34
N LEU A 73 4.61 6.94 -8.47
CA LEU A 73 5.99 6.49 -8.54
C LEU A 73 6.42 5.78 -7.23
N ALA A 74 6.06 6.36 -6.07
CA ALA A 74 6.33 5.75 -4.78
C ALA A 74 5.60 4.40 -4.60
N THR A 75 4.33 4.30 -5.02
CA THR A 75 3.57 3.04 -5.00
C THR A 75 4.19 2.00 -5.92
N GLY A 76 4.57 2.37 -7.14
CA GLY A 76 5.25 1.48 -8.08
C GLY A 76 6.57 0.94 -7.51
N ALA A 77 7.41 1.83 -6.97
CA ALA A 77 8.67 1.44 -6.32
C ALA A 77 8.44 0.51 -5.12
N SER A 78 7.44 0.83 -4.27
CA SER A 78 7.03 -0.01 -3.14
C SER A 78 6.64 -1.41 -3.58
N TRP A 79 5.79 -1.54 -4.61
CA TRP A 79 5.35 -2.85 -5.11
C TRP A 79 6.49 -3.66 -5.74
N LEU A 80 7.37 -3.03 -6.51
CA LEU A 80 8.53 -3.73 -7.09
C LEU A 80 9.42 -4.33 -6.00
N CYS A 81 9.73 -3.56 -4.96
CA CYS A 81 10.50 -4.04 -3.81
C CYS A 81 9.74 -5.12 -3.02
N TYR A 82 8.45 -4.88 -2.75
CA TYR A 82 7.62 -5.78 -1.94
C TYR A 82 7.42 -7.15 -2.60
N TYR A 83 7.06 -7.18 -3.90
CA TYR A 83 6.88 -8.44 -4.62
C TYR A 83 8.20 -9.15 -4.85
N LYS A 84 9.31 -8.41 -5.03
CA LYS A 84 10.62 -9.05 -5.06
C LYS A 84 10.96 -9.72 -3.72
N ALA A 85 10.68 -9.05 -2.61
CA ALA A 85 10.86 -9.61 -1.27
C ALA A 85 9.94 -10.84 -1.04
N LEU A 86 8.67 -10.75 -1.43
CA LEU A 86 7.75 -11.89 -1.38
C LEU A 86 8.21 -13.05 -2.25
N GLN A 87 8.86 -12.80 -3.39
CA GLN A 87 9.35 -13.89 -4.24
C GLN A 87 10.43 -14.72 -3.52
N ILE A 88 11.40 -14.05 -2.88
CA ILE A 88 12.57 -14.69 -2.26
C ILE A 88 12.39 -15.05 -0.78
N GLY A 89 11.37 -14.50 -0.11
CA GLY A 89 11.12 -14.66 1.31
C GLY A 89 9.76 -15.27 1.64
N GLU A 90 9.56 -15.62 2.91
CA GLU A 90 8.27 -16.10 3.41
C GLU A 90 7.30 -14.94 3.62
N ALA A 91 6.03 -15.14 3.22
CA ALA A 91 4.99 -14.13 3.41
C ALA A 91 4.80 -13.77 4.90
N SER A 92 4.96 -14.75 5.81
CA SER A 92 4.91 -14.58 7.27
C SER A 92 5.96 -13.59 7.80
N LYS A 93 7.09 -13.41 7.11
CA LYS A 93 8.16 -12.47 7.51
C LYS A 93 8.08 -11.15 6.73
N VAL A 94 7.83 -11.24 5.42
CA VAL A 94 7.80 -10.06 4.54
C VAL A 94 6.58 -9.17 4.82
N VAL A 95 5.40 -9.75 5.08
CA VAL A 95 4.17 -8.98 5.34
C VAL A 95 4.30 -8.13 6.62
N PRO A 96 4.75 -8.65 7.79
CA PRO A 96 4.95 -7.81 8.96
C PRO A 96 5.98 -6.69 8.78
N ILE A 97 7.06 -6.93 8.03
CA ILE A 97 8.05 -5.89 7.69
C ILE A 97 7.38 -4.78 6.87
N ASP A 98 6.58 -5.13 5.86
CA ASP A 98 5.81 -4.16 5.08
C ASP A 98 4.89 -3.30 5.98
N LYS A 99 4.32 -3.87 7.04
CA LYS A 99 3.46 -3.13 8.00
C LYS A 99 4.21 -2.18 8.92
N LEU A 100 5.54 -2.24 8.99
CA LEU A 100 6.32 -1.17 9.64
C LEU A 100 6.19 0.17 8.90
N SER A 101 5.70 0.17 7.64
CA SER A 101 5.30 1.39 6.95
C SER A 101 4.34 2.25 7.76
N ILE A 102 3.50 1.67 8.63
CA ILE A 102 2.59 2.41 9.53
C ILE A 102 3.38 3.40 10.41
N VAL A 103 4.52 2.96 10.96
CA VAL A 103 5.37 3.79 11.82
C VAL A 103 5.95 4.96 11.02
N ILE A 104 6.42 4.68 9.81
CA ILE A 104 6.94 5.69 8.89
C ILE A 104 5.83 6.66 8.48
N THR A 105 4.63 6.17 8.17
CA THR A 105 3.47 7.00 7.83
C THR A 105 3.08 7.93 8.96
N VAL A 106 3.05 7.47 10.21
CA VAL A 106 2.76 8.33 11.38
C VAL A 106 3.83 9.41 11.53
N ALA A 107 5.12 9.08 11.36
CA ALA A 107 6.19 10.05 11.43
C ALA A 107 6.11 11.10 10.30
N LEU A 108 5.80 10.67 9.08
CA LEU A 108 5.59 11.56 7.94
C LEU A 108 4.33 12.41 8.10
N ALA A 109 3.25 11.87 8.68
CA ALA A 109 2.02 12.62 8.94
C ALA A 109 2.26 13.73 9.97
N PHE A 110 3.03 13.45 11.03
CA PHE A 110 3.48 14.47 11.96
C PHE A 110 4.30 15.57 11.27
N LEU A 111 5.28 15.18 10.43
CA LEU A 111 6.20 16.13 9.79
C LEU A 111 5.57 16.97 8.68
N PHE A 112 4.75 16.36 7.83
CA PHE A 112 4.22 16.98 6.60
C PHE A 112 2.74 17.38 6.68
N LEU A 113 1.93 16.69 7.48
CA LEU A 113 0.50 16.98 7.65
C LEU A 113 0.21 17.75 8.94
N GLY A 114 1.18 17.85 9.85
CA GLY A 114 1.03 18.53 11.14
C GLY A 114 0.14 17.79 12.13
N GLU A 115 -0.08 16.48 11.92
CA GLU A 115 -0.87 15.66 12.84
C GLU A 115 -0.17 15.54 14.19
N GLN A 116 -0.90 15.69 15.31
CA GLN A 116 -0.30 15.55 16.63
C GLN A 116 -0.05 14.09 16.99
N ILE A 117 1.19 13.76 17.38
CA ILE A 117 1.52 12.44 17.91
C ILE A 117 1.04 12.37 19.36
N THR A 118 0.05 11.53 19.61
CA THR A 118 -0.41 11.23 20.97
C THR A 118 0.43 10.13 21.60
N LEU A 119 0.46 10.07 22.94
CA LEU A 119 1.11 8.98 23.65
C LEU A 119 0.52 7.60 23.27
N LYS A 120 -0.78 7.53 22.97
CA LYS A 120 -1.44 6.31 22.50
C LYS A 120 -0.89 5.85 21.15
N THR A 121 -0.67 6.79 20.22
CA THR A 121 -0.07 6.51 18.92
C THR A 121 1.34 5.98 19.08
N LEU A 122 2.14 6.58 19.98
CA LEU A 122 3.51 6.15 20.24
C LEU A 122 3.56 4.72 20.79
N ILE A 123 2.73 4.42 21.80
CA ILE A 123 2.62 3.07 22.38
C ILE A 123 2.18 2.07 21.30
N GLY A 124 1.19 2.40 20.48
CA GLY A 124 0.74 1.56 19.38
C GLY A 124 1.84 1.26 18.37
N CYS A 125 2.59 2.28 17.94
CA CYS A 125 3.74 2.11 17.05
C CYS A 125 4.82 1.23 17.68
N SER A 126 5.17 1.43 18.96
CA SER A 126 6.14 0.60 19.65
C SER A 126 5.71 -0.87 19.72
N LEU A 127 4.42 -1.14 19.96
CA LEU A 127 3.87 -2.49 19.97
C LEU A 127 3.89 -3.13 18.58
N ILE A 128 3.58 -2.38 17.52
CA ILE A 128 3.70 -2.87 16.13
C ILE A 128 5.15 -3.26 15.83
N VAL A 129 6.12 -2.38 16.18
CA VAL A 129 7.55 -2.66 15.97
C VAL A 129 7.96 -3.92 16.74
N ALA A 130 7.67 -3.99 18.03
CA ALA A 130 8.01 -5.14 18.86
C ALA A 130 7.38 -6.44 18.34
N GLY A 131 6.09 -6.40 17.99
CA GLY A 131 5.37 -7.55 17.42
C GLY A 131 5.98 -8.02 16.10
N THR A 132 6.30 -7.09 15.20
CA THR A 132 6.98 -7.41 13.94
C THR A 132 8.35 -8.06 14.18
N PHE A 133 9.16 -7.54 15.11
CA PHE A 133 10.45 -8.14 15.45
C PHE A 133 10.31 -9.58 15.96
N VAL A 134 9.34 -9.84 16.85
CA VAL A 134 9.05 -11.18 17.38
C VAL A 134 8.62 -12.15 16.28
N MET A 135 7.90 -11.69 15.25
CA MET A 135 7.50 -12.53 14.12
C MET A 135 8.63 -12.90 13.17
N ILE A 136 9.71 -12.11 13.12
CA ILE A 136 10.81 -12.29 12.15
C ILE A 136 11.96 -13.11 12.74
N LEU A 137 12.21 -12.96 14.05
CA LEU A 137 13.18 -13.74 14.84
C LEU A 137 12.86 -15.24 14.78
#